data_AF-A0A6N3IE79-F1
#
_entry.id   AF-A0A6N3IE79-F1
#
_cell.length_a   1.000
_cell.length_b   1.000
_cell.length_c   1.000
_cell.angle_alpha   90.00
_cell.angle_beta   90.00
_cell.angle_gamma   90.00
#
_symmetry.space_group_name_H-M   'P 1'
#
loop_
_entity.id
_entity.type
_entity.pdbx_description
1 polymer ?
#
loop_
_entity_poly.entity_id
_entity_poly.type
_entity_poly.pdbx_seq_one_letter_code
_entity_poly.pdbx_strand_id
1 'polypeptide(L)'
;MSAYENICHSNIVIYIAMVFLLLPEQGFAAGRARVAVAVARPLTWECVVDAAHAYNLPLAALVGILATEGGKTGEALSNTNGTWDMGPFQVNTCHVEELLLAGFAPDVLLRDGCANAYAAAWILRKEYDRTRNIWGAVGAYHSRTPHLREAYLGRVRKHLARLERAGLAGLLAKAGGVR
;
A
#
# COMPACT_ATOMS: atom_id res chain seq x y z
N MET A 1 3.07 23.36 4.14
CA MET A 1 3.51 22.02 4.60
C MET A 1 2.55 21.33 5.57
N SER A 2 1.56 22.02 6.17
CA SER A 2 0.66 21.47 7.21
C SER A 2 -0.62 20.76 6.71
N ALA A 3 -1.08 20.99 5.47
CA ALA A 3 -2.36 20.43 5.00
C ALA A 3 -2.33 18.91 4.71
N TYR A 4 -1.17 18.37 4.30
CA TYR A 4 -1.07 16.96 3.93
C TYR A 4 -0.99 16.00 5.12
N GLU A 5 -0.48 16.48 6.27
CA GLU A 5 -0.42 15.67 7.50
C GLU A 5 -1.84 15.39 8.03
N ASN A 6 -2.78 16.32 7.89
CA ASN A 6 -4.15 16.18 8.39
C ASN A 6 -5.06 15.30 7.50
N ILE A 7 -4.68 14.99 6.26
CA ILE A 7 -5.52 14.23 5.32
C ILE A 7 -5.43 12.71 5.56
N CYS A 8 -4.25 12.21 5.99
CA CYS A 8 -4.08 10.78 6.33
C CYS A 8 -3.90 10.54 7.85
N HIS A 9 -3.60 11.57 8.66
CA HIS A 9 -3.67 11.54 10.13
C HIS A 9 -4.74 12.53 10.60
N SER A 10 -6.00 12.11 10.69
CA SER A 10 -7.01 12.90 11.40
C SER A 10 -7.37 12.23 12.73
N ASN A 11 -7.07 12.96 13.81
CA ASN A 11 -7.17 12.64 15.23
C ASN A 11 -8.59 12.19 15.65
N ILE A 12 -8.88 10.89 15.58
CA ILE A 12 -10.15 10.31 16.10
C ILE A 12 -10.06 9.81 17.54
N VAL A 13 -8.87 9.79 18.16
CA VAL A 13 -8.69 9.20 19.50
C VAL A 13 -9.33 10.04 20.62
N ILE A 14 -9.60 11.33 20.40
CA ILE A 14 -10.06 12.24 21.48
C ILE A 14 -11.59 12.25 21.67
N TYR A 15 -12.39 11.91 20.65
CA TYR A 15 -13.85 12.09 20.69
C TYR A 15 -14.64 10.91 21.29
N ILE A 16 -14.02 9.75 21.51
CA ILE A 16 -14.72 8.52 21.94
C ILE A 16 -14.88 8.42 23.47
N ALA A 17 -14.12 9.18 24.26
CA ALA A 17 -14.05 9.02 25.72
C ALA A 17 -15.27 9.53 26.52
N MET A 18 -16.26 10.19 25.89
CA MET A 18 -17.36 10.85 26.63
C MET A 18 -18.77 10.23 26.48
N VAL A 19 -18.96 9.18 25.67
CA VAL A 19 -20.33 8.66 25.39
C VAL A 19 -20.54 7.17 25.75
N PHE A 20 -19.52 6.46 26.25
CA PHE A 20 -19.60 5.03 26.57
C PHE A 20 -19.64 4.75 28.08
N LEU A 21 -20.74 5.09 28.77
CA LEU A 21 -20.93 4.68 30.18
C LEU A 21 -22.17 3.84 30.48
N LEU A 22 -23.04 3.51 29.52
CA LEU A 22 -24.27 2.77 29.83
C LEU A 22 -24.78 1.82 28.74
N LEU A 23 -23.90 1.14 28.00
CA LEU A 23 -24.34 0.03 27.13
C LEU A 23 -23.55 -1.24 27.44
N PRO A 24 -24.22 -2.41 27.45
CA PRO A 24 -23.54 -3.69 27.62
C PRO A 24 -22.55 -3.88 26.47
N GLU A 25 -21.32 -4.28 26.83
CA GLU A 25 -20.21 -4.61 25.95
C GLU A 25 -20.60 -5.75 24.99
N GLN A 26 -21.26 -5.40 23.88
CA GLN A 26 -21.34 -6.30 22.74
C GLN A 26 -19.97 -6.27 22.07
N GLY A 27 -19.09 -7.16 22.50
CA GLY A 27 -17.78 -7.38 21.89
C GLY A 27 -17.94 -7.88 20.46
N PHE A 28 -18.19 -6.97 19.53
CA PHE A 28 -17.91 -7.22 18.12
C PHE A 28 -16.39 -7.34 18.01
N ALA A 29 -15.90 -8.54 17.68
CA ALA A 29 -14.54 -8.66 17.17
C ALA A 29 -14.44 -7.77 15.92
N ALA A 30 -13.87 -6.58 16.08
CA ALA A 30 -13.84 -5.52 15.08
C ALA A 30 -12.82 -5.88 13.97
N GLY A 31 -13.16 -6.89 13.16
CA GLY A 31 -12.46 -7.14 11.91
C GLY A 31 -12.69 -5.98 10.94
N ARG A 32 -11.68 -5.66 10.12
CA ARG A 32 -11.84 -4.68 9.04
C ARG A 32 -12.93 -5.18 8.09
N ALA A 33 -13.87 -4.32 7.72
CA ALA A 33 -14.80 -4.61 6.65
C ALA A 33 -14.01 -4.82 5.34
N ARG A 34 -14.44 -5.81 4.55
CA ARG A 34 -13.88 -6.11 3.23
C ARG A 34 -14.98 -5.95 2.19
N VAL A 35 -14.66 -5.25 1.12
CA VAL A 35 -15.47 -5.21 -0.10
C VAL A 35 -14.72 -5.96 -1.19
N ALA A 36 -15.46 -6.74 -1.98
CA ALA A 36 -14.95 -7.42 -3.16
C ALA A 36 -15.82 -7.05 -4.38
N VAL A 37 -15.18 -6.76 -5.51
CA VAL A 37 -15.83 -6.39 -6.78
C VAL A 37 -15.24 -7.19 -7.94
N ALA A 38 -15.95 -7.20 -9.08
CA ALA A 38 -15.49 -7.86 -10.29
C ALA A 38 -14.18 -7.24 -10.81
N VAL A 39 -13.14 -8.08 -10.94
CA VAL A 39 -11.85 -7.73 -11.52
C VAL A 39 -12.01 -7.43 -13.00
N ALA A 40 -11.61 -6.24 -13.44
CA ALA A 40 -11.57 -5.86 -14.85
C ALA A 40 -10.26 -6.31 -15.50
N ARG A 41 -9.13 -6.12 -14.80
CA ARG A 41 -7.80 -6.53 -15.25
C ARG A 41 -6.96 -6.95 -14.04
N PRO A 42 -6.42 -8.18 -13.99
CA PRO A 42 -5.58 -8.61 -12.87
C PRO A 42 -4.26 -7.85 -12.86
N LEU A 43 -3.64 -7.74 -11.68
CA LEU A 43 -2.24 -7.31 -11.58
C LEU A 43 -1.34 -8.33 -12.28
N THR A 44 -0.45 -7.84 -13.14
CA THR A 44 0.62 -8.64 -13.74
C THR A 44 1.99 -8.08 -13.37
N TRP A 45 3.04 -8.87 -13.56
CA TRP A 45 4.39 -8.43 -13.24
C TRP A 45 4.89 -7.36 -14.20
N GLU A 46 4.50 -7.43 -15.47
CA GLU A 46 4.77 -6.43 -16.50
C GLU A 46 4.26 -5.07 -16.04
N CYS A 47 3.04 -5.00 -15.48
CA CYS A 47 2.50 -3.76 -14.97
C CYS A 47 3.30 -3.17 -13.80
N VAL A 48 3.86 -4.00 -12.93
CA VAL A 48 4.71 -3.52 -11.82
C VAL A 48 6.04 -2.99 -12.35
N VAL A 49 6.65 -3.70 -13.30
CA VAL A 49 7.88 -3.27 -13.98
C VAL A 49 7.67 -1.96 -14.72
N ASP A 50 6.62 -1.88 -15.53
CA ASP A 50 6.29 -0.71 -16.34
C ASP A 50 5.96 0.49 -15.44
N ALA A 51 5.21 0.29 -14.35
CA ALA A 51 4.92 1.36 -13.40
C ALA A 51 6.19 1.89 -12.72
N ALA A 52 7.10 1.02 -12.28
CA ALA A 52 8.38 1.45 -11.71
C ALA A 52 9.20 2.25 -12.73
N HIS A 53 9.24 1.77 -13.97
CA HIS A 53 9.97 2.43 -15.06
C HIS A 53 9.37 3.80 -15.42
N ALA A 54 8.04 3.87 -15.61
CA ALA A 54 7.31 5.08 -15.98
C ALA A 54 7.54 6.24 -15.00
N TYR A 55 7.72 5.92 -13.71
CA TYR A 55 7.96 6.91 -12.66
C TYR A 55 9.44 7.06 -12.26
N ASN A 56 10.35 6.40 -12.98
CA ASN A 56 11.79 6.39 -12.71
C ASN A 56 12.11 6.01 -11.24
N LEU A 57 11.53 4.89 -10.80
CA LEU A 57 11.68 4.34 -9.46
C LEU A 57 12.42 3.00 -9.51
N PRO A 58 13.26 2.69 -8.52
CA PRO A 58 13.84 1.35 -8.41
C PRO A 58 12.74 0.30 -8.26
N LEU A 59 12.75 -0.71 -9.14
CA LEU A 59 11.76 -1.79 -9.13
C LEU A 59 11.64 -2.48 -7.77
N ALA A 60 12.78 -2.68 -7.08
CA ALA A 60 12.82 -3.28 -5.76
C ALA A 60 11.96 -2.51 -4.73
N ALA A 61 11.78 -1.20 -4.88
CA ALA A 61 10.94 -0.41 -3.99
C ALA A 61 9.45 -0.78 -4.16
N LEU A 62 8.95 -0.85 -5.40
CA LEU A 62 7.57 -1.27 -5.67
C LEU A 62 7.33 -2.72 -5.28
N VAL A 63 8.27 -3.62 -5.56
CA VAL A 63 8.19 -5.03 -5.13
C VAL A 63 8.08 -5.13 -3.61
N GLY A 64 8.90 -4.37 -2.91
CA GLY A 64 8.91 -4.35 -1.45
C GLY A 64 7.57 -3.89 -0.87
N ILE A 65 6.98 -2.84 -1.45
CA ILE A 65 5.65 -2.36 -1.08
C ILE A 65 4.61 -3.44 -1.39
N LEU A 66 4.53 -3.93 -2.63
CA LEU A 66 3.56 -4.95 -3.04
C LEU A 66 3.58 -6.19 -2.14
N ALA A 67 4.77 -6.68 -1.81
CA ALA A 67 4.95 -7.84 -0.95
C ALA A 67 4.56 -7.58 0.52
N THR A 68 4.62 -6.32 0.96
CA THR A 68 4.26 -5.91 2.32
C THR A 68 2.76 -5.65 2.45
N GLU A 69 2.15 -5.04 1.44
CA GLU A 69 0.71 -4.76 1.40
C GLU A 69 -0.11 -6.02 1.19
N GLY A 70 0.28 -6.87 0.23
CA GLY A 70 -0.33 -8.18 0.02
C GLY A 70 -1.84 -8.14 -0.31
N GLY A 71 -2.33 -7.01 -0.81
CA GLY A 71 -3.73 -6.84 -1.21
C GLY A 71 -4.06 -7.64 -2.47
N LYS A 72 -5.33 -7.58 -2.89
CA LYS A 72 -5.81 -8.26 -4.09
C LYS A 72 -6.56 -7.31 -5.01
N THR A 73 -6.45 -7.54 -6.31
CA THR A 73 -7.26 -6.81 -7.29
C THR A 73 -8.73 -7.12 -7.04
N GLY A 74 -9.57 -6.09 -7.05
CA GLY A 74 -10.99 -6.19 -6.74
C GLY A 74 -11.31 -6.17 -5.25
N GLU A 75 -10.33 -6.09 -4.33
CA GLU A 75 -10.57 -6.03 -2.89
C GLU A 75 -10.22 -4.67 -2.28
N ALA A 76 -11.04 -4.21 -1.34
CA ALA A 76 -10.76 -3.06 -0.49
C ALA A 76 -10.99 -3.39 0.99
N LEU A 77 -10.13 -2.86 1.88
CA LEU A 77 -10.22 -3.07 3.33
C LEU A 77 -10.47 -1.75 4.06
N SER A 78 -11.43 -1.72 4.98
CA SER A 78 -11.73 -0.53 5.76
C SER A 78 -10.68 -0.27 6.85
N ASN A 79 -10.40 0.99 7.13
CA ASN A 79 -9.62 1.45 8.28
C ASN A 79 -10.52 2.10 9.33
N THR A 80 -10.03 2.15 10.57
CA THR A 80 -10.75 2.75 11.72
C THR A 80 -10.96 4.26 11.58
N ASN A 81 -10.19 4.92 10.70
CA ASN A 81 -10.33 6.34 10.39
C ASN A 81 -11.32 6.61 9.23
N GLY A 82 -12.07 5.60 8.77
CA GLY A 82 -13.04 5.73 7.67
C GLY A 82 -12.45 5.68 6.27
N THR A 83 -11.12 5.57 6.12
CA THR A 83 -10.47 5.36 4.82
C THR A 83 -10.50 3.88 4.41
N TRP A 84 -10.18 3.61 3.15
CA TRP A 84 -10.12 2.25 2.61
C TRP A 84 -8.80 2.02 1.88
N ASP A 85 -8.24 0.83 2.03
CA ASP A 85 -7.03 0.39 1.35
C ASP A 85 -7.41 -0.43 0.12
N MET A 86 -7.15 0.08 -1.09
CA MET A 86 -7.65 -0.49 -2.35
C MET A 86 -6.59 -1.31 -3.09
N GLY A 87 -6.97 -2.51 -3.53
CA GLY A 87 -6.21 -3.28 -4.51
C GLY A 87 -4.89 -3.86 -3.98
N PRO A 88 -4.03 -4.37 -4.88
CA PRO A 88 -2.79 -5.05 -4.52
C PRO A 88 -1.79 -4.22 -3.72
N PHE A 89 -1.65 -2.94 -4.05
CA PHE A 89 -0.77 -2.00 -3.37
C PHE A 89 -1.45 -1.25 -2.22
N GLN A 90 -2.69 -1.63 -1.87
CA GLN A 90 -3.45 -1.07 -0.76
C GLN A 90 -3.46 0.47 -0.79
N VAL A 91 -3.68 1.03 -1.99
CA VAL A 91 -3.74 2.49 -2.21
C VAL A 91 -4.87 3.06 -1.37
N ASN A 92 -4.52 3.91 -0.41
CA ASN A 92 -5.49 4.42 0.57
C ASN A 92 -6.38 5.52 -0.02
N THR A 93 -7.67 5.54 0.33
CA THR A 93 -8.61 6.54 -0.15
C THR A 93 -8.33 7.97 0.34
N CYS A 94 -7.44 8.19 1.30
CA CYS A 94 -6.98 9.54 1.67
C CYS A 94 -6.29 10.27 0.51
N HIS A 95 -5.81 9.53 -0.51
CA HIS A 95 -5.21 10.09 -1.72
C HIS A 95 -6.21 10.34 -2.85
N VAL A 96 -7.52 10.06 -2.69
CA VAL A 96 -8.47 10.07 -3.82
C VAL A 96 -8.52 11.39 -4.57
N GLU A 97 -8.52 12.53 -3.87
CA GLU A 97 -8.58 13.84 -4.52
C GLU A 97 -7.39 14.06 -5.46
N GLU A 98 -6.18 13.79 -4.99
CA GLU A 98 -4.97 13.97 -5.79
C GLU A 98 -4.78 12.89 -6.85
N LEU A 99 -5.23 11.66 -6.57
CA LEU A 99 -5.25 10.57 -7.53
C LEU A 99 -6.18 10.91 -8.69
N LEU A 100 -7.38 11.44 -8.42
CA LEU A 100 -8.31 11.91 -9.45
C LEU A 100 -7.69 13.00 -10.32
N LEU A 101 -7.03 13.99 -9.71
CA LEU A 101 -6.32 15.05 -10.43
C LEU A 101 -5.16 14.50 -11.28
N ALA A 102 -4.52 13.41 -10.84
CA ALA A 102 -3.50 12.69 -11.59
C ALA A 102 -4.05 11.70 -12.63
N GLY A 103 -5.38 11.60 -12.79
CA GLY A 103 -6.03 10.74 -13.77
C GLY A 103 -6.36 9.33 -13.29
N PHE A 104 -6.31 9.08 -11.98
CA PHE A 104 -6.60 7.78 -11.37
C PHE A 104 -7.99 7.77 -10.71
N ALA A 105 -8.97 7.18 -11.37
CA ALA A 105 -10.31 6.99 -10.83
C ALA A 105 -10.36 5.84 -9.80
N PRO A 106 -10.93 6.03 -8.59
CA PRO A 106 -10.91 5.02 -7.52
C PRO A 106 -11.55 3.67 -7.89
N ASP A 107 -12.63 3.69 -8.68
CA ASP A 107 -13.30 2.47 -9.16
C ASP A 107 -12.39 1.67 -10.10
N VAL A 108 -11.61 2.36 -10.94
CA VAL A 108 -10.60 1.76 -11.81
C VAL A 108 -9.46 1.20 -10.96
N LEU A 109 -8.94 1.94 -9.98
CA LEU A 109 -7.87 1.47 -9.09
C LEU A 109 -8.24 0.21 -8.29
N LEU A 110 -9.51 0.05 -7.97
CA LEU A 110 -10.00 -1.13 -7.28
C LEU A 110 -10.09 -2.34 -8.23
N ARG A 111 -10.54 -2.14 -9.48
CA ARG A 111 -10.86 -3.23 -10.42
C ARG A 111 -9.74 -3.60 -11.38
N ASP A 112 -8.79 -2.70 -11.61
CA ASP A 112 -7.64 -2.88 -12.49
C ASP A 112 -6.34 -2.85 -11.67
N GLY A 113 -5.72 -4.02 -11.53
CA GLY A 113 -4.48 -4.18 -10.77
C GLY A 113 -3.31 -3.42 -11.39
N CYS A 114 -3.29 -3.22 -12.70
CA CYS A 114 -2.27 -2.43 -13.37
C CYS A 114 -2.45 -0.93 -13.09
N ALA A 115 -3.69 -0.42 -13.16
CA ALA A 115 -3.97 0.95 -12.74
C ALA A 115 -3.58 1.19 -11.27
N ASN A 116 -3.86 0.21 -10.39
CA ASN A 116 -3.44 0.24 -8.99
C ASN A 116 -1.89 0.34 -8.83
N ALA A 117 -1.13 -0.42 -9.62
CA ALA A 117 0.33 -0.37 -9.60
C ALA A 117 0.87 1.00 -10.05
N TYR A 118 0.27 1.61 -11.09
CA TYR A 118 0.65 2.94 -11.56
C TYR A 118 0.30 4.03 -10.53
N ALA A 119 -0.85 3.93 -9.85
CA ALA A 119 -1.20 4.84 -8.76
C ALA A 119 -0.22 4.71 -7.59
N ALA A 120 0.15 3.49 -7.19
CA ALA A 120 1.14 3.26 -6.15
C ALA A 120 2.52 3.84 -6.52
N ALA A 121 2.94 3.67 -7.78
CA ALA A 121 4.17 4.24 -8.30
C ALA A 121 4.13 5.79 -8.29
N TRP A 122 3.00 6.38 -8.68
CA TRP A 122 2.79 7.83 -8.63
C TRP A 122 2.90 8.36 -7.20
N ILE A 123 2.25 7.71 -6.22
CA ILE A 123 2.34 8.06 -4.80
C ILE A 123 3.80 7.96 -4.34
N LEU A 124 4.49 6.86 -4.65
CA LEU A 124 5.89 6.67 -4.25
C LEU A 124 6.81 7.71 -4.89
N ARG A 125 6.59 8.09 -6.15
CA ARG A 125 7.33 9.15 -6.85
C ARG A 125 7.22 10.47 -6.12
N LYS A 126 6.01 10.85 -5.74
CA LYS A 126 5.75 12.06 -4.96
C LYS A 126 6.46 12.05 -3.61
N GLU A 127 6.46 10.91 -2.91
CA GLU A 127 7.20 10.77 -1.67
C GLU A 127 8.72 10.85 -1.91
N TYR A 128 9.23 10.29 -3.00
CA TYR A 128 10.64 10.36 -3.38
C TYR A 128 11.08 11.77 -3.81
N ASP A 129 10.22 12.55 -4.49
CA ASP A 129 10.47 13.97 -4.75
C ASP A 129 10.68 14.75 -3.45
N ARG A 130 9.91 14.45 -2.41
CA ARG A 130 10.06 15.11 -1.11
C ARG A 130 11.28 14.65 -0.33
N THR A 131 11.53 13.33 -0.27
CA THR A 131 12.58 12.78 0.60
C THR A 131 13.95 12.74 -0.06
N ARG A 132 14.00 12.70 -1.40
CA ARG A 132 15.22 12.44 -2.21
C ARG A 132 15.97 11.17 -1.79
N ASN A 133 15.29 10.27 -1.08
CA ASN A 133 15.81 9.00 -0.59
C ASN A 133 14.74 7.93 -0.82
N ILE A 134 15.04 6.92 -1.64
CA ILE A 134 14.03 5.92 -2.02
C ILE A 134 13.49 5.14 -0.80
N TRP A 135 14.33 4.80 0.17
CA TRP A 135 13.88 4.06 1.35
C TRP A 135 13.10 4.95 2.34
N GLY A 136 13.46 6.23 2.42
CA GLY A 136 12.65 7.24 3.10
C GLY A 136 11.28 7.40 2.44
N ALA A 137 11.22 7.36 1.11
CA ALA A 137 9.97 7.40 0.35
C ALA A 137 9.12 6.14 0.56
N VAL A 138 9.73 4.95 0.53
CA VAL A 138 9.06 3.67 0.80
C VAL A 138 8.44 3.65 2.20
N GLY A 139 9.16 4.12 3.21
CA GLY A 139 8.55 4.27 4.54
C GLY A 139 7.39 5.26 4.51
N ALA A 140 7.59 6.40 3.87
CA ALA A 140 6.62 7.49 3.83
C ALA A 140 5.36 7.19 2.99
N TYR A 141 5.43 6.21 2.09
CA TYR A 141 4.30 5.62 1.38
C TYR A 141 3.21 5.18 2.36
N HIS A 142 3.60 4.54 3.47
CA HIS A 142 2.67 4.11 4.50
C HIS A 142 2.32 5.24 5.48
N SER A 143 3.33 5.95 6.00
CA SER A 143 3.13 7.05 6.93
C SER A 143 4.37 7.91 7.05
N ARG A 144 4.17 9.23 7.14
CA ARG A 144 5.26 10.19 7.38
C ARG A 144 5.70 10.25 8.84
N THR A 145 4.88 9.75 9.77
CA THR A 145 5.17 9.71 11.20
C THR A 145 6.36 8.78 11.47
N PRO A 146 7.46 9.26 12.10
CA PRO A 146 8.73 8.54 12.15
C PRO A 146 8.63 7.08 12.62
N HIS A 147 7.97 6.80 13.75
CA HIS A 147 7.91 5.44 14.28
C HIS A 147 7.08 4.48 13.41
N LEU A 148 5.98 4.94 12.81
CA LEU A 148 5.18 4.14 11.87
C LEU A 148 5.93 3.88 10.57
N ARG A 149 6.63 4.91 10.07
CA ARG A 149 7.49 4.86 8.90
C ARG A 149 8.57 3.79 9.04
N GLU A 150 9.32 3.83 10.14
CA GLU A 150 10.41 2.87 10.38
C GLU A 150 9.87 1.45 10.61
N ALA A 151 8.73 1.31 11.31
CA ALA A 151 8.09 0.02 11.49
C ALA A 151 7.64 -0.60 10.15
N TYR A 152 7.07 0.21 9.25
CA TYR A 152 6.72 -0.22 7.90
C TYR A 152 7.95 -0.60 7.08
N LEU A 153 8.99 0.24 7.09
CA LEU A 153 10.23 -0.02 6.37
C LEU A 153 10.91 -1.31 6.85
N GLY A 154 10.84 -1.61 8.15
CA GLY A 154 11.29 -2.88 8.71
C GLY A 154 10.56 -4.10 8.12
N ARG A 155 9.24 -4.01 7.93
CA ARG A 155 8.47 -5.07 7.25
C ARG A 155 8.89 -5.20 5.78
N VAL A 156 9.00 -4.10 5.06
CA VAL A 156 9.44 -4.10 3.66
C VAL A 156 10.79 -4.78 3.50
N ARG A 157 11.78 -4.43 4.33
CA ARG A 157 13.11 -5.06 4.32
C ARG A 157 13.02 -6.56 4.57
N LYS A 158 12.19 -7.01 5.51
CA LYS A 158 11.96 -8.44 5.80
C LYS A 158 11.37 -9.17 4.59
N HIS A 159 10.40 -8.56 3.89
CA HIS A 159 9.81 -9.15 2.69
C HIS A 159 10.81 -9.23 1.54
N LEU A 160 11.58 -8.17 1.29
CA LEU A 160 12.62 -8.18 0.26
C LEU A 160 13.70 -9.24 0.53
N ALA A 161 14.19 -9.34 1.77
CA ALA A 161 15.17 -10.37 2.15
C ALA A 161 14.61 -11.81 2.03
N ARG A 162 13.28 -11.98 2.16
CA ARG A 162 12.64 -13.28 1.90
C ARG A 162 12.58 -13.59 0.41
N LEU A 163 12.20 -12.61 -0.41
CA LEU A 163 12.12 -12.76 -1.87
C LEU A 163 13.49 -13.04 -2.48
N GLU A 164 14.53 -12.33 -2.04
CA GLU A 164 15.91 -12.55 -2.49
C GLU A 164 16.37 -14.00 -2.19
N ARG A 165 16.20 -14.46 -0.95
CA ARG A 165 16.54 -15.85 -0.56
C ARG A 165 15.75 -16.88 -1.36
N ALA A 166 14.45 -16.66 -1.57
CA ALA A 166 13.61 -17.56 -2.35
C ALA A 166 14.04 -17.60 -3.83
N GLY A 167 14.38 -16.45 -4.41
CA GLY A 167 14.88 -16.34 -5.77
C GLY A 167 16.21 -17.09 -5.95
N LEU A 168 17.18 -16.85 -5.06
CA LEU A 168 18.46 -17.55 -5.05
C LEU A 168 18.28 -19.07 -4.89
N ALA A 169 17.43 -19.51 -3.97
CA ALA A 169 17.12 -20.93 -3.79
C ALA A 169 16.50 -21.55 -5.05
N GLY A 170 15.58 -20.83 -5.71
CA GLY A 170 14.98 -21.29 -6.97
C GLY A 170 15.99 -21.42 -8.11
N LEU A 171 16.94 -20.49 -8.23
CA LEU A 171 18.02 -20.55 -9.21
C LEU A 171 18.95 -21.74 -8.95
N LEU A 172 19.33 -21.96 -7.68
CA LEU A 172 20.17 -23.10 -7.29
C LEU A 172 19.47 -24.44 -7.51
N ALA A 173 18.16 -24.53 -7.21
CA ALA A 173 17.38 -25.74 -7.46
C ALA A 173 17.29 -26.07 -8.96
N LYS A 174 17.12 -25.05 -9.82
CA LYS A 174 17.17 -25.23 -11.28
C LYS A 174 18.55 -25.69 -11.76
N ALA A 175 19.63 -25.15 -11.19
CA ALA A 175 20.99 -25.53 -11.56
C ALA A 175 21.35 -26.97 -11.12
N GLY A 176 20.86 -27.42 -9.95
CA GLY A 176 21.10 -28.79 -9.45
C GLY A 176 20.21 -29.87 -10.07
N GLY A 177 19.16 -29.48 -10.80
CA GLY A 177 18.22 -30.36 -11.49
C GLY A 177 18.56 -30.69 -12.95
N VAL A 178 19.69 -30.19 -13.47
CA VAL A 178 20.21 -30.59 -14.78
C VAL A 178 21.01 -31.88 -14.60
N ARG A 179 20.35 -33.03 -14.78
CA ARG A 179 20.96 -34.34 -15.01
C ARG A 179 20.20 -35.08 -16.09
#